data_AF-A0AA38NJ44-F1
#
_entry.id   AF-A0AA38NJ44-F1
#
_cell.length_a   1.000
_cell.length_b   1.000
_cell.length_c   1.000
_cell.angle_alpha   90.00
_cell.angle_beta   90.00
_cell.angle_gamma   90.00
#
_symmetry.space_group_name_H-M   'P 1'
#
loop_
_entity.id
_entity.type
_entity.pdbx_description
1 polymer ?
#
loop_
_entity_poly.entity_id
_entity_poly.type
_entity_poly.pdbx_seq_one_letter_code
_entity_poly.pdbx_strand_id
1 'polypeptide(L)'
;MIIVCSNIDAFGIDVPFFSLNIKPQYDWSYTSTVQKGLNNRTNPIMRGFILGGCSFVIGMFYTRGSADNYNRSAAVTTDDRWSWDNIQPFLELNERFEPPANRHNITGQFDPSVYSFTGVLPGFPTDIDTMVTPFDAVHELRCAFHYNEDEHP
;
A
#
# COMPACT_ATOMS: atom_id res chain seq x y z
N MET A 1 1.00 0.39 -3.64
CA MET A 1 1.25 1.01 -4.92
C MET A 1 -0.07 1.07 -5.63
N ILE A 2 -0.63 2.27 -5.80
CA ILE A 2 -1.87 2.53 -6.51
C ILE A 2 -1.62 3.79 -7.37
N ILE A 3 -2.24 3.83 -8.55
CA ILE A 3 -2.08 4.80 -9.65
C ILE A 3 -1.83 6.24 -9.20
N VAL A 4 -0.69 6.78 -9.65
CA VAL A 4 -0.42 8.22 -9.79
C VAL A 4 -0.44 8.52 -11.29
N CYS A 5 -1.63 8.75 -11.85
CA CYS A 5 -1.76 9.42 -13.15
C CYS A 5 -2.57 10.68 -12.90
N SER A 6 -1.90 11.81 -12.74
CA SER A 6 -2.56 13.10 -12.82
C SER A 6 -1.95 13.92 -13.93
N ASN A 7 -2.81 14.49 -14.77
CA ASN A 7 -2.46 15.48 -15.79
C ASN A 7 -2.47 16.91 -15.20
N ILE A 8 -2.20 17.08 -13.91
CA ILE A 8 -2.42 18.35 -13.20
C ILE A 8 -1.14 19.05 -12.74
N ASP A 9 0.05 18.56 -13.13
CA ASP A 9 1.36 19.19 -12.91
C ASP A 9 1.53 19.73 -11.46
N ALA A 10 1.22 18.86 -10.49
CA ALA A 10 1.12 19.20 -9.08
C ALA A 10 2.24 18.51 -8.30
N PHE A 11 3.45 19.06 -8.39
CA PHE A 11 4.68 18.53 -7.79
C PHE A 11 4.54 18.03 -6.34
N GLY A 12 3.75 18.72 -5.52
CA GLY A 12 3.52 18.35 -4.12
C GLY A 12 2.72 17.06 -3.90
N ILE A 13 2.14 16.51 -4.96
CA ILE A 13 1.37 15.27 -4.94
C ILE A 13 2.01 14.19 -5.83
N ASP A 14 2.71 14.60 -6.89
CA ASP A 14 3.45 13.65 -7.75
C ASP A 14 4.61 12.97 -7.01
N VAL A 15 5.14 13.60 -5.96
CA VAL A 15 6.18 13.01 -5.10
C VAL A 15 5.53 12.36 -3.88
N PRO A 16 5.61 11.03 -3.70
CA PRO A 16 4.82 10.30 -2.70
C PRO A 16 5.13 10.72 -1.26
N PHE A 17 6.37 11.10 -0.99
CA PHE A 17 6.81 11.57 0.32
C PHE A 17 6.17 12.90 0.75
N PHE A 18 5.86 13.77 -0.21
CA PHE A 18 5.22 15.06 0.08
C PHE A 18 3.71 14.96 0.33
N SER A 19 3.12 13.78 0.10
CA SER A 19 1.73 13.49 0.44
C SER A 19 1.42 13.62 1.94
N LEU A 20 2.42 13.63 2.83
CA LEU A 20 2.21 13.89 4.25
C LEU A 20 1.76 15.33 4.56
N ASN A 21 1.90 16.25 3.60
CA ASN A 21 1.46 17.65 3.71
C ASN A 21 0.53 18.03 2.54
N ILE A 22 -0.58 17.29 2.39
CA ILE A 22 -1.60 17.58 1.37
C ILE A 22 -2.08 19.03 1.51
N LYS A 23 -2.08 19.76 0.40
CA LYS A 23 -2.66 21.11 0.35
C LYS A 23 -4.18 21.02 0.59
N PRO A 24 -4.80 21.98 1.30
CA PRO A 24 -6.24 21.95 1.58
C PRO A 24 -7.13 21.83 0.33
N GLN A 25 -6.65 22.29 -0.83
CA GLN A 25 -7.34 22.19 -2.11
C GLN A 25 -7.50 20.75 -2.66
N TYR A 26 -6.71 19.79 -2.15
CA TYR A 26 -6.77 18.38 -2.54
C TYR A 26 -7.20 17.47 -1.38
N ASP A 27 -7.68 18.04 -0.28
CA ASP A 27 -8.18 17.32 0.88
C ASP A 27 -9.64 17.68 1.13
N TRP A 28 -10.45 16.68 1.48
CA TRP A 28 -11.83 16.93 1.92
C TRP A 28 -11.92 17.68 3.25
N SER A 29 -10.80 17.84 3.97
CA SER A 29 -10.71 18.55 5.25
C SER A 29 -11.64 17.96 6.32
N TYR A 30 -11.81 16.63 6.31
CA TYR A 30 -12.62 15.96 7.32
C TYR A 30 -11.94 15.99 8.69
N THR A 31 -12.76 16.11 9.72
CA THR A 31 -12.31 16.01 11.12
C THR A 31 -13.15 14.98 11.85
N SER A 32 -12.52 14.20 12.72
CA SER A 32 -13.24 13.30 13.58
C SER A 32 -14.10 14.09 14.57
N THR A 33 -15.18 13.48 15.04
CA THR A 33 -15.82 13.92 16.29
C THR A 33 -14.82 13.84 17.46
N VAL A 34 -15.12 14.52 18.55
CA VAL A 34 -14.30 14.51 19.77
C VAL A 34 -14.11 13.08 20.27
N GLN A 35 -12.85 12.63 20.31
CA GLN A 35 -12.50 11.28 20.73
C GLN A 35 -12.11 11.29 22.22
N LYS A 36 -12.92 10.64 23.06
CA LYS A 36 -12.65 10.52 24.51
C LYS A 36 -11.29 9.88 24.79
N GLY A 37 -10.93 8.85 24.00
CA GLY A 37 -9.63 8.17 24.09
C GLY A 37 -8.42 9.01 23.66
N LEU A 38 -8.63 10.19 23.07
CA LEU A 38 -7.56 11.11 22.66
C LEU A 38 -7.58 12.41 23.50
N ASN A 39 -7.97 12.32 24.78
CA ASN A 39 -8.14 13.47 25.68
C ASN A 39 -9.14 14.50 25.14
N ASN A 40 -10.27 14.02 24.60
CA ASN A 40 -11.31 14.84 23.98
C ASN A 40 -10.80 15.74 22.84
N ARG A 41 -9.78 15.29 22.10
CA ARG A 41 -9.32 15.97 20.88
C ARG A 41 -10.06 15.48 19.66
N THR A 42 -10.07 16.33 18.63
CA THR A 42 -10.43 15.96 17.26
C THR A 42 -9.15 15.65 16.49
N ASN A 43 -9.25 14.76 15.51
CA ASN A 43 -8.14 14.41 14.64
C ASN A 43 -8.53 14.69 13.18
N PRO A 44 -7.66 15.33 12.38
CA PRO A 44 -7.88 15.45 10.94
C PRO A 44 -7.86 14.06 10.28
N ILE A 45 -8.77 13.83 9.35
CA ILE A 45 -8.85 12.60 8.54
C ILE A 45 -8.56 13.00 7.10
N MET A 46 -7.31 12.79 6.69
CA MET A 46 -6.84 13.13 5.35
C MET A 46 -7.52 12.23 4.30
N ARG A 47 -8.20 12.83 3.33
CA ARG A 47 -8.89 12.15 2.23
C ARG A 47 -8.70 12.93 0.94
N GLY A 48 -8.12 12.29 -0.06
CA GLY A 48 -7.89 12.91 -1.37
C GLY A 48 -9.17 13.39 -2.04
N PHE A 49 -9.27 14.69 -2.28
CA PHE A 49 -10.27 15.34 -3.12
C PHE A 49 -9.68 15.69 -4.48
N ILE A 50 -9.41 14.64 -5.26
CA ILE A 50 -8.76 14.72 -6.57
C ILE A 50 -9.18 13.50 -7.40
N LEU A 51 -9.04 13.56 -8.72
CA LEU A 51 -9.23 12.39 -9.58
C LEU A 51 -8.19 11.31 -9.19
N GLY A 52 -8.64 10.07 -8.98
CA GLY A 52 -7.83 9.02 -8.34
C GLY A 52 -7.97 8.95 -6.81
N GLY A 53 -8.58 9.96 -6.19
CA GLY A 53 -8.97 9.96 -4.78
C GLY A 53 -7.78 9.81 -3.83
N CYS A 54 -7.92 8.93 -2.84
CA CYS A 54 -6.86 8.71 -1.85
C CYS A 54 -5.60 8.09 -2.46
N SER A 55 -5.70 7.32 -3.54
CA SER A 55 -4.56 6.69 -4.20
C SER A 55 -3.51 7.70 -4.66
N PHE A 56 -3.92 8.95 -4.88
CA PHE A 56 -3.04 10.04 -5.29
C PHE A 56 -2.33 10.72 -4.12
N VAL A 57 -2.85 10.59 -2.90
CA VAL A 57 -2.35 11.28 -1.70
C VAL A 57 -1.84 10.33 -0.62
N ILE A 58 -1.68 9.05 -0.95
CA ILE A 58 -1.07 8.05 -0.06
C ILE A 58 0.42 7.91 -0.37
N GLY A 59 1.20 7.41 0.61
CA GLY A 59 2.64 7.15 0.45
C GLY A 59 3.01 5.98 -0.47
N MET A 60 2.11 5.56 -1.36
CA MET A 60 2.31 4.53 -2.38
C MET A 60 2.73 3.13 -1.92
N PHE A 61 2.78 2.85 -0.62
CA PHE A 61 2.99 1.49 -0.08
C PHE A 61 2.02 0.48 -0.69
N TYR A 62 2.55 -0.67 -1.14
CA TYR A 62 1.74 -1.81 -1.57
C TYR A 62 1.89 -2.94 -0.57
N THR A 63 0.77 -3.38 -0.01
CA THR A 63 0.70 -4.58 0.80
C THR A 63 -0.58 -5.32 0.45
N ARG A 64 -0.49 -6.64 0.27
CA ARG A 64 -1.68 -7.48 0.04
C ARG A 64 -2.44 -7.71 1.34
N GLY A 65 -1.74 -7.72 2.48
CA GLY A 65 -2.27 -8.16 3.78
C GLY A 65 -2.05 -9.66 3.99
N SER A 66 -2.33 -10.17 5.19
CA SER A 66 -2.11 -11.60 5.48
C SER A 66 -3.25 -12.48 4.99
N ALA A 67 -2.95 -13.74 4.63
CA ALA A 67 -3.93 -14.76 4.27
C ALA A 67 -5.07 -14.87 5.31
N ASP A 68 -4.73 -14.79 6.60
CA ASP A 68 -5.70 -14.81 7.71
C ASP A 68 -6.73 -13.67 7.63
N ASN A 69 -6.36 -12.50 7.10
CA ASN A 69 -7.30 -11.38 6.95
C ASN A 69 -8.33 -11.67 5.88
N TYR A 70 -7.94 -12.31 4.78
CA TYR A 70 -8.83 -12.73 3.71
C TYR A 70 -9.72 -13.90 4.16
N ASN A 71 -9.14 -14.93 4.75
CA ASN A 71 -9.88 -16.08 5.26
C ASN A 71 -10.89 -15.69 6.35
N ARG A 72 -10.53 -14.75 7.24
CA ARG A 72 -11.47 -14.18 8.20
C ARG A 72 -12.58 -13.38 7.50
N SER A 73 -12.24 -12.62 6.45
CA SER A 73 -13.24 -11.86 5.69
C SER A 73 -14.25 -12.81 5.03
N ALA A 74 -13.79 -13.89 4.40
CA ALA A 74 -14.63 -14.94 3.83
C ALA A 74 -15.55 -15.58 4.88
N ALA A 75 -15.02 -15.88 6.07
CA ALA A 75 -15.81 -16.44 7.16
C ALA A 75 -16.90 -15.47 7.66
N VAL A 76 -16.58 -14.18 7.79
CA VAL A 76 -17.54 -13.16 8.26
C VAL A 76 -18.62 -12.87 7.21
N THR A 77 -18.25 -12.81 5.93
CA THR A 77 -19.20 -12.57 4.84
C THR A 77 -19.97 -13.83 4.43
N THR A 78 -19.50 -15.01 4.84
CA THR A 78 -19.97 -16.31 4.33
C THR A 78 -19.86 -16.42 2.81
N ASP A 79 -18.84 -15.76 2.23
CA ASP A 79 -18.54 -15.80 0.80
C ASP A 79 -17.05 -16.16 0.60
N ASP A 80 -16.82 -17.40 0.18
CA ASP A 80 -15.49 -17.97 -0.04
C ASP A 80 -14.71 -17.24 -1.14
N ARG A 81 -15.34 -16.42 -1.98
CA ARG A 81 -14.63 -15.59 -2.97
C ARG A 81 -13.64 -14.61 -2.33
N TRP A 82 -13.83 -14.30 -1.05
CA TRP A 82 -12.92 -13.45 -0.28
C TRP A 82 -11.77 -14.22 0.37
N SER A 83 -11.70 -15.54 0.22
CA SER A 83 -10.60 -16.34 0.77
C SER A 83 -9.27 -15.98 0.08
N TRP A 84 -8.16 -16.26 0.77
CA TRP A 84 -6.83 -15.93 0.26
C TRP A 84 -6.55 -16.54 -1.11
N ASP A 85 -6.92 -17.81 -1.30
CA ASP A 85 -6.66 -18.53 -2.55
C ASP A 85 -7.54 -18.00 -3.69
N ASN A 86 -8.79 -17.64 -3.40
CA ASN A 86 -9.74 -17.18 -4.40
C ASN A 86 -9.51 -15.73 -4.82
N ILE A 87 -8.83 -14.93 -4.00
CA ILE A 87 -8.51 -13.54 -4.35
C ILE A 87 -7.23 -13.42 -5.19
N GLN A 88 -6.33 -14.41 -5.16
CA GLN A 88 -5.04 -14.36 -5.88
C GLN A 88 -5.16 -13.98 -7.36
N PRO A 89 -6.08 -14.55 -8.16
CA PRO A 89 -6.19 -14.19 -9.57
C PRO A 89 -6.54 -12.71 -9.78
N PHE A 90 -7.29 -12.11 -8.86
CA PHE A 90 -7.63 -10.68 -8.93
C PHE A 90 -6.46 -9.79 -8.52
N LEU A 91 -5.64 -10.23 -7.55
CA LEU A 91 -4.39 -9.55 -7.20
C LEU A 91 -3.40 -9.60 -8.37
N GLU A 92 -3.29 -10.74 -9.04
CA GLU A 92 -2.44 -10.92 -10.23
C GLU A 92 -2.87 -10.01 -11.39
N LEU A 93 -4.19 -9.89 -11.63
CA LEU A 93 -4.74 -8.96 -12.63
C LEU A 93 -4.52 -7.50 -12.25
N ASN A 94 -4.52 -7.20 -10.94
CA ASN A 94 -4.33 -5.85 -10.46
C ASN A 94 -2.88 -5.41 -10.61
N GLU A 95 -1.91 -6.25 -10.25
CA GLU A 95 -0.52 -5.84 -10.06
C GLU A 95 0.37 -5.99 -11.32
N ARG A 96 1.22 -4.99 -11.56
CA ARG A 96 2.36 -5.10 -12.47
C ARG A 96 3.63 -4.61 -11.81
N PHE A 97 4.48 -5.54 -11.41
CA PHE A 97 5.80 -5.24 -10.88
C PHE A 97 6.68 -4.62 -11.98
N GLU A 98 7.34 -3.50 -11.66
CA GLU A 98 8.34 -2.90 -12.53
C GLU A 98 9.68 -2.71 -11.79
N PRO A 99 10.82 -2.73 -12.52
CA PRO A 99 12.12 -2.48 -11.92
C PRO A 99 12.20 -1.10 -11.26
N PRO A 100 13.05 -0.93 -10.23
CA PRO A 100 13.18 0.34 -9.53
C PRO A 100 13.71 1.44 -10.43
N ALA A 101 13.33 2.68 -10.14
CA ALA A 101 13.70 3.86 -10.95
C ALA A 101 15.22 3.99 -11.12
N ASN A 102 15.99 3.71 -10.08
CA ASN A 102 17.46 3.74 -10.08
C ASN A 102 18.11 2.47 -10.67
N ARG A 103 17.31 1.46 -11.05
CA ARG A 103 17.73 0.16 -11.62
C ARG A 103 18.76 -0.60 -10.77
N HIS A 104 18.75 -0.40 -9.45
CA HIS A 104 19.62 -1.17 -8.57
C HIS A 104 19.25 -2.66 -8.57
N ASN A 105 20.17 -3.49 -8.09
CA ASN A 105 19.93 -4.92 -7.99
C ASN A 105 18.93 -5.22 -6.86
N ILE A 106 17.78 -5.79 -7.23
CA ILE A 106 16.66 -6.14 -6.34
C ILE A 106 16.64 -7.63 -5.94
N THR A 107 17.71 -8.37 -6.26
CA THR A 107 17.82 -9.79 -5.88
C THR A 107 17.73 -9.93 -4.36
N GLY A 108 16.78 -10.75 -3.88
CA GLY A 108 16.57 -11.00 -2.44
C GLY A 108 15.76 -9.92 -1.71
N GLN A 109 15.21 -8.92 -2.41
CA GLN A 109 14.32 -7.93 -1.80
C GLN A 109 12.84 -8.32 -1.87
N PHE A 110 12.49 -9.21 -2.80
CA PHE A 110 11.14 -9.75 -2.99
C PHE A 110 11.22 -11.14 -3.62
N ASP A 111 10.15 -11.93 -3.51
CA ASP A 111 10.00 -13.20 -4.23
C ASP A 111 9.25 -12.98 -5.55
N PRO A 112 9.89 -13.15 -6.73
CA PRO A 112 9.24 -12.99 -8.02
C PRO A 112 8.07 -13.96 -8.28
N SER A 113 7.99 -15.08 -7.55
CA SER A 113 6.92 -16.08 -7.75
C SER A 113 5.54 -15.55 -7.33
N VAL A 114 5.54 -14.56 -6.43
CA VAL A 114 4.34 -14.03 -5.79
C VAL A 114 3.74 -12.89 -6.60
N TYR A 115 4.57 -12.15 -7.32
CA TYR A 115 4.21 -10.89 -7.96
C TYR A 115 3.84 -11.08 -9.43
N SER A 116 2.82 -10.34 -9.87
CA SER A 116 2.44 -10.30 -11.28
C SER A 116 3.24 -9.27 -12.04
N PHE A 117 3.57 -9.57 -13.29
CA PHE A 117 4.26 -8.66 -14.22
C PHE A 117 3.36 -8.20 -15.38
N THR A 118 2.07 -8.58 -15.34
CA THR A 118 1.14 -8.39 -16.47
C THR A 118 -0.12 -7.61 -16.12
N GLY A 119 -0.35 -7.29 -14.85
CA GLY A 119 -1.55 -6.59 -14.41
C GLY A 119 -1.63 -5.13 -14.88
N VAL A 120 -2.71 -4.49 -14.45
CA VAL A 120 -3.10 -3.15 -14.92
C VAL A 120 -2.47 -2.00 -14.14
N LEU A 121 -1.95 -2.27 -12.94
CA LEU A 121 -1.43 -1.26 -12.02
C LEU A 121 0.11 -1.25 -12.09
N PRO A 122 0.72 -0.27 -12.79
CA PRO A 122 2.17 -0.21 -12.91
C PRO A 122 2.86 0.07 -11.58
N GLY A 123 4.02 -0.58 -11.44
CA GLY A 123 5.20 -0.15 -10.71
C GLY A 123 5.46 1.35 -10.77
N PHE A 124 5.61 2.01 -9.63
CA PHE A 124 6.36 3.26 -9.55
C PHE A 124 7.28 3.23 -8.33
N PRO A 125 8.37 2.46 -8.40
CA PRO A 125 9.26 2.26 -7.27
C PRO A 125 10.12 3.51 -7.07
N THR A 126 10.30 3.90 -5.83
CA THR A 126 11.07 5.10 -5.44
C THR A 126 12.29 4.69 -4.62
N ASP A 127 13.25 5.61 -4.47
CA ASP A 127 14.44 5.33 -3.65
C ASP A 127 14.11 5.04 -2.16
N ILE A 128 12.89 5.37 -1.71
CA ILE A 128 12.38 5.05 -0.37
C ILE A 128 12.14 3.56 -0.17
N ASP A 129 11.94 2.78 -1.25
CA ASP A 129 11.72 1.34 -1.14
C ASP A 129 12.91 0.64 -0.46
N THR A 130 14.11 1.22 -0.61
CA THR A 130 15.34 0.73 0.07
C THR A 130 15.36 0.99 1.58
N MET A 131 14.59 1.98 2.07
CA MET A 131 14.48 2.29 3.50
C MET A 131 13.39 1.46 4.21
N VAL A 132 12.49 0.85 3.42
CA VAL A 132 11.38 0.03 3.90
C VAL A 132 11.57 -1.40 3.40
N THR A 133 12.79 -1.91 3.47
CA THR A 133 13.07 -3.33 3.25
C THR A 133 12.57 -4.10 4.48
N PRO A 134 11.52 -4.94 4.36
CA PRO A 134 11.03 -5.71 5.50
C PRO A 134 12.10 -6.68 6.01
N PHE A 135 12.97 -7.16 5.11
CA PHE A 135 14.02 -8.12 5.41
C PHE A 135 15.03 -7.62 6.44
N ASP A 136 15.53 -6.38 6.33
CA ASP A 136 16.54 -5.87 7.26
C ASP A 136 15.94 -5.60 8.65
N ALA A 137 14.76 -4.97 8.70
CA ALA A 137 14.07 -4.68 9.95
C ALA A 137 13.65 -5.96 10.71
N VAL A 138 13.22 -7.01 10.00
CA VAL A 138 12.86 -8.31 10.59
C VAL A 138 14.11 -9.03 11.11
N HIS A 139 15.25 -8.90 10.42
CA HIS A 139 16.52 -9.48 10.86
C HIS A 139 17.10 -8.81 12.11
N GLU A 140 16.78 -7.53 12.33
CA GLU A 140 17.14 -6.76 13.52
C GLU A 140 16.17 -7.00 14.70
N LEU A 141 14.87 -7.14 14.43
CA LEU A 141 13.80 -7.22 15.45
C LEU A 141 13.45 -8.66 15.88
N ARG A 142 14.39 -9.61 15.73
CA ARG A 142 14.33 -11.10 15.87
C ARG A 142 13.41 -11.77 16.93
N CYS A 143 12.66 -11.03 17.73
CA CYS A 143 12.05 -11.51 18.97
C CYS A 143 10.54 -11.24 19.09
N ALA A 144 9.92 -10.42 18.24
CA ALA A 144 8.51 -10.02 18.43
C ALA A 144 7.53 -10.52 17.35
N PHE A 145 8.00 -10.69 16.11
CA PHE A 145 7.16 -11.08 14.98
C PHE A 145 7.87 -12.17 14.16
N HIS A 146 7.17 -13.27 13.90
CA HIS A 146 7.66 -14.30 12.97
C HIS A 146 7.61 -13.72 11.55
N TYR A 147 8.68 -13.91 10.78
CA TYR A 147 8.67 -13.59 9.37
C TYR A 147 7.67 -14.51 8.67
N ASN A 148 6.66 -13.95 8.01
CA ASN A 148 5.82 -14.70 7.09
C ASN A 148 6.35 -14.42 5.70
N GLU A 149 6.88 -15.45 5.02
CA GLU A 149 7.05 -15.40 3.58
C GLU A 149 5.66 -15.24 2.96
N ASP A 150 5.55 -14.35 1.96
CA ASP A 150 4.32 -14.24 1.17
C ASP A 150 4.24 -15.51 0.31
N GLU A 151 3.78 -16.63 0.88
CA GLU A 151 3.74 -17.89 0.14
C GLU A 151 2.46 -17.98 -0.69
N HIS A 152 2.63 -18.24 -1.99
CA HIS A 152 1.59 -18.93 -2.76
C HIS A 152 1.63 -20.42 -2.36
N PRO A 153 0.48 -21.09 -2.17
CA PRO A 153 0.43 -22.54 -1.99
C PRO A 153 0.99 -23.31 -3.20
#